data_AF-U7KJC3-F1
#
_entry.id   AF-U7KJC3-F1
#
_cell.length_a   1.000
_cell.length_b   1.000
_cell.length_c   1.000
_cell.angle_alpha   90.00
_cell.angle_beta   90.00
_cell.angle_gamma   90.00
#
_symmetry.space_group_name_H-M   'P 1'
#
loop_
_entity.id
_entity.type
_entity.pdbx_description
1 polymer ?
#
loop_
_entity_poly.entity_id
_entity_poly.type
_entity_poly.pdbx_seq_one_letter_code
_entity_poly.pdbx_strand_id
1 'polypeptide(L)'
;MVPYPLATSYFGVEHVAILEHVISGTVLSIPGVGSQPALIDVSLEPDTYSNGWRVRSEFGFIGFLDEVEAAEYPDLHRLKASQATPQTVATVGIVDGELEVAVSLGLWPWMVPVNDQPAESALLAGGHGAVIDSAAGDLTDEQLSHLETQQFFVTLKVIDDAVVASCGDTVVGPCGVLSQLPGLRAAYAAAQEAGTVLAARAYSGGGMIAVDIPAEDATDTELFSPAVPPLRVPSGRTALPSTTTSRPTTPAQPEGWEFALESADIAGDLPAGFRCPVSPSANKDLGSAEASPAMPSAAPENDAAPTTPRAHEGDQAAAPPASSGLADLVSSMPGSQNLSWRALPVAEEPGRFSSESARVRARRVAREQSRPRGGNHRK
;
A
#
# COMPACT_ATOMS: atom_id res chain seq x y z
N MET A 1 -25.40 -11.29 -8.40
CA MET A 1 -24.38 -10.52 -7.64
C MET A 1 -23.41 -9.96 -8.65
N VAL A 2 -22.82 -8.80 -8.37
CA VAL A 2 -21.85 -8.16 -9.27
C VAL A 2 -20.46 -8.77 -9.00
N PRO A 3 -19.70 -9.21 -10.02
CA PRO A 3 -18.34 -9.68 -9.82
C PRO A 3 -17.46 -8.55 -9.28
N TYR A 4 -16.64 -8.83 -8.27
CA TYR A 4 -15.79 -7.84 -7.60
C TYR A 4 -14.36 -8.34 -7.57
N PRO A 5 -13.47 -7.83 -8.43
CA PRO A 5 -12.09 -8.28 -8.48
C PRO A 5 -11.32 -7.78 -7.25
N LEU A 6 -10.76 -8.71 -6.48
CA LEU A 6 -9.83 -8.40 -5.40
C LEU A 6 -8.44 -8.07 -5.96
N ALA A 7 -7.66 -7.29 -5.23
CA ALA A 7 -6.25 -7.12 -5.56
C ALA A 7 -5.50 -8.44 -5.31
N THR A 8 -4.77 -8.89 -6.32
CA THR A 8 -3.97 -10.13 -6.28
C THR A 8 -2.60 -9.91 -5.64
N SER A 9 -2.05 -8.69 -5.77
CA SER A 9 -0.78 -8.27 -5.21
C SER A 9 -0.89 -6.90 -4.53
N TYR A 10 0.03 -6.65 -3.61
CA TYR A 10 0.19 -5.42 -2.84
C TYR A 10 1.66 -5.06 -2.91
N PHE A 11 2.02 -4.06 -3.72
CA PHE A 11 3.42 -3.69 -3.96
C PHE A 11 4.28 -4.86 -4.49
N GLY A 12 3.68 -5.71 -5.32
CA GLY A 12 4.34 -6.91 -5.86
C GLY A 12 4.37 -8.11 -4.90
N VAL A 13 3.77 -8.00 -3.71
CA VAL A 13 3.66 -9.10 -2.75
C VAL A 13 2.26 -9.68 -2.77
N GLU A 14 2.15 -11.00 -2.96
CA GLU A 14 0.88 -11.72 -2.88
C GLU A 14 0.60 -12.15 -1.44
N HIS A 15 -0.66 -11.99 -1.02
CA HIS A 15 -1.12 -12.42 0.29
C HIS A 15 -2.25 -13.45 0.14
N VAL A 16 -2.01 -14.63 0.71
CA VAL A 16 -2.89 -15.80 0.58
C VAL A 16 -3.44 -16.25 1.92
N ALA A 17 -4.68 -16.73 1.90
CA ALA A 17 -5.36 -17.42 2.98
C ALA A 17 -5.39 -18.93 2.68
N ILE A 18 -4.81 -19.74 3.56
CA ILE A 18 -4.82 -21.20 3.39
C ILE A 18 -6.10 -21.76 3.99
N LEU A 19 -6.87 -22.48 3.19
CA LEU A 19 -8.16 -23.03 3.61
C LEU A 19 -7.97 -24.18 4.61
N GLU A 20 -8.63 -24.11 5.76
CA GLU A 20 -8.72 -25.23 6.69
C GLU A 20 -9.55 -26.37 6.09
N HIS A 21 -10.65 -26.06 5.41
CA HIS A 21 -11.61 -27.05 4.90
C HIS A 21 -11.54 -27.16 3.38
N VAL A 22 -10.79 -28.15 2.90
CA VAL A 22 -10.62 -28.43 1.47
C VAL A 22 -11.56 -29.56 1.02
N ILE A 23 -12.20 -29.39 -0.14
CA ILE A 23 -12.98 -30.46 -0.79
C ILE A 23 -12.06 -31.27 -1.70
N SER A 24 -11.44 -32.31 -1.14
CA SER A 24 -10.40 -33.09 -1.83
C SER A 24 -10.85 -33.67 -3.18
N GLY A 25 -12.10 -34.15 -3.27
CA GLY A 25 -12.62 -34.75 -4.51
C GLY A 25 -12.61 -33.79 -5.70
N THR A 26 -13.08 -32.56 -5.48
CA THR A 26 -13.08 -31.52 -6.51
C THR A 26 -11.66 -31.03 -6.79
N VAL A 27 -10.86 -30.81 -5.75
CA VAL A 27 -9.50 -30.33 -5.93
C VAL A 27 -8.63 -31.33 -6.71
N LEU A 28 -8.73 -32.63 -6.41
CA LEU A 28 -7.98 -33.66 -7.14
C LEU A 28 -8.47 -33.86 -8.58
N SER A 29 -9.62 -33.30 -8.94
CA SER A 29 -10.10 -33.28 -10.34
C SER A 29 -9.49 -32.16 -11.17
N ILE A 30 -8.83 -31.18 -10.54
CA ILE A 30 -8.16 -30.08 -11.24
C ILE A 30 -6.95 -30.65 -12.01
N PRO A 31 -6.85 -30.38 -13.32
CA PRO A 31 -5.73 -30.85 -14.12
C PRO A 31 -4.38 -30.39 -13.57
N GLY A 32 -3.42 -31.33 -13.46
CA GLY A 32 -2.04 -31.02 -13.12
C GLY A 32 -1.69 -30.90 -11.63
N VAL A 33 -2.68 -30.79 -10.72
CA VAL A 33 -2.46 -30.62 -9.26
C VAL A 33 -1.59 -31.72 -8.64
N GLY A 34 -1.65 -32.94 -9.18
CA GLY A 34 -0.83 -34.07 -8.72
C GLY A 34 0.65 -34.00 -9.10
N SER A 35 1.03 -33.11 -10.03
CA SER A 35 2.40 -32.97 -10.53
C SER A 35 3.05 -31.66 -10.10
N GLN A 36 2.27 -30.56 -10.11
CA GLN A 36 2.72 -29.22 -9.75
C GLN A 36 1.55 -28.39 -9.20
N PRO A 37 1.81 -27.36 -8.39
CA PRO A 37 0.77 -26.42 -8.00
C PRO A 37 0.09 -25.80 -9.23
N ALA A 38 -1.23 -25.71 -9.18
CA ALA A 38 -2.05 -25.08 -10.21
C ALA A 38 -2.59 -23.74 -9.69
N LEU A 39 -2.44 -22.68 -10.48
CA LEU A 39 -3.09 -21.40 -10.26
C LEU A 39 -4.43 -21.39 -11.00
N ILE A 40 -5.53 -21.13 -10.28
CA ILE A 40 -6.88 -21.16 -10.83
C ILE A 40 -7.69 -19.95 -10.41
N ASP A 41 -8.59 -19.49 -11.27
CA ASP A 41 -9.57 -18.46 -10.93
C ASP A 41 -10.63 -19.01 -9.98
N VAL A 42 -10.96 -18.23 -8.96
CA VAL A 42 -11.96 -18.57 -7.96
C VAL A 42 -12.89 -17.40 -7.63
N SER A 43 -14.08 -17.74 -7.18
CA SER A 43 -15.05 -16.81 -6.64
C SER A 43 -15.50 -17.23 -5.26
N LEU A 44 -15.79 -16.25 -4.40
CA LEU A 44 -16.29 -16.50 -3.06
C LEU A 44 -17.82 -16.33 -3.03
N GLU A 45 -18.53 -17.41 -2.71
CA GLU A 45 -19.98 -17.37 -2.54
C GLU A 45 -20.35 -17.35 -1.05
N PRO A 46 -21.27 -16.47 -0.61
CA PRO A 46 -21.69 -16.47 0.78
C PRO A 46 -22.31 -17.82 1.17
N ASP A 47 -21.86 -18.37 2.31
CA ASP A 47 -22.52 -19.49 2.95
C ASP A 47 -23.43 -18.97 4.06
N THR A 48 -24.74 -19.12 3.89
CA THR A 48 -25.72 -18.70 4.90
C THR A 48 -25.79 -19.64 6.08
N TYR A 49 -25.34 -20.89 5.94
CA TYR A 49 -25.40 -21.89 7.00
C TYR A 49 -24.25 -21.76 7.99
N SER A 50 -23.02 -21.61 7.49
CA SER A 50 -21.81 -21.47 8.32
C SER A 50 -21.45 -20.02 8.64
N ASN A 51 -22.20 -19.04 8.13
CA ASN A 51 -21.84 -17.62 8.13
C ASN A 51 -20.49 -17.29 7.45
N GLY A 52 -19.88 -18.27 6.77
CA GLY A 52 -18.61 -18.15 6.06
C GLY A 52 -18.77 -17.96 4.55
N TRP A 53 -17.80 -18.50 3.80
CA TRP A 53 -17.74 -18.43 2.35
C TRP A 53 -17.38 -19.78 1.73
N ARG A 54 -18.00 -20.09 0.59
CA ARG A 54 -17.65 -21.22 -0.25
C ARG A 54 -16.74 -20.73 -1.37
N VAL A 55 -15.61 -21.40 -1.56
CA VAL A 55 -14.67 -21.07 -2.63
C VAL A 55 -15.01 -21.92 -3.84
N ARG A 56 -15.46 -21.27 -4.92
CA ARG A 56 -15.90 -21.91 -6.16
C ARG A 56 -14.92 -21.63 -7.29
N SER A 57 -14.46 -22.68 -7.97
CA SER A 57 -13.75 -22.63 -9.24
C SER A 57 -14.66 -23.09 -10.39
N GLU A 58 -14.13 -23.15 -11.61
CA GLU A 58 -14.83 -23.76 -12.75
C GLU A 58 -15.10 -25.27 -12.56
N PHE A 59 -14.28 -25.95 -11.74
CA PHE A 59 -14.37 -27.39 -11.46
C PHE A 59 -15.37 -27.72 -10.33
N GLY A 60 -15.91 -26.70 -9.64
CA GLY A 60 -16.84 -26.84 -8.52
C GLY A 60 -16.33 -26.15 -7.26
N PHE A 61 -16.83 -26.55 -6.10
CA PHE A 61 -16.36 -26.02 -4.82
C PHE A 61 -15.06 -26.70 -4.40
N ILE A 62 -14.03 -25.91 -4.14
CA ILE A 62 -12.69 -26.42 -3.75
C ILE A 62 -12.47 -26.37 -2.24
N GLY A 63 -13.28 -25.61 -1.51
CA GLY A 63 -13.19 -25.50 -0.06
C GLY A 63 -14.09 -24.43 0.52
N PHE A 64 -13.88 -24.15 1.80
CA PHE A 64 -14.66 -23.20 2.59
C PHE A 64 -13.75 -22.35 3.46
N LEU A 65 -14.13 -21.09 3.63
CA LEU A 65 -13.73 -20.26 4.76
C LEU A 65 -14.86 -20.38 5.77
N ASP A 66 -14.62 -21.02 6.91
CA ASP A 66 -15.62 -21.09 7.97
C ASP A 66 -15.82 -19.73 8.68
N GLU A 67 -16.73 -19.65 9.65
CA GLU A 67 -16.98 -18.39 10.38
C GLU A 67 -15.72 -17.82 11.05
N VAL A 68 -14.83 -18.68 11.54
CA VAL A 68 -13.61 -18.27 12.24
C VAL A 68 -12.59 -17.71 11.24
N GLU A 69 -12.40 -18.40 10.12
CA GLU A 69 -11.53 -17.92 9.04
C GLU A 69 -12.08 -16.63 8.41
N ALA A 70 -13.39 -16.57 8.16
CA ALA A 70 -14.04 -15.39 7.58
C ALA A 70 -13.95 -14.16 8.50
N ALA A 71 -13.93 -14.36 9.83
CA ALA A 71 -13.76 -13.28 10.81
C ALA A 71 -12.37 -12.62 10.75
N GLU A 72 -11.35 -13.29 10.18
CA GLU A 72 -10.03 -12.68 9.91
C GLU A 72 -10.10 -11.65 8.75
N TYR A 73 -11.18 -11.65 7.96
CA TYR A 73 -11.37 -10.80 6.79
C TYR A 73 -12.71 -10.03 6.84
N PRO A 74 -12.89 -9.10 7.80
CA PRO A 74 -14.18 -8.45 8.02
C PRO A 74 -14.68 -7.62 6.83
N ASP A 75 -13.79 -7.17 5.96
CA ASP A 75 -14.12 -6.47 4.71
C ASP A 75 -14.95 -7.34 3.74
N LEU A 76 -14.87 -8.68 3.83
CA LEU A 76 -15.73 -9.58 3.08
C LEU A 76 -17.21 -9.37 3.44
N HIS A 77 -17.53 -9.00 4.69
CA HIS A 77 -18.90 -8.69 5.09
C HIS A 77 -19.47 -7.50 4.32
N ARG A 78 -18.65 -6.49 4.01
CA ARG A 78 -19.08 -5.34 3.19
C ARG A 78 -19.40 -5.78 1.76
N LEU A 79 -18.63 -6.70 1.18
CA LEU A 79 -18.91 -7.28 -0.13
C LEU A 79 -20.20 -8.11 -0.12
N LYS A 80 -20.40 -8.95 0.89
CA LYS A 80 -21.63 -9.72 1.12
C LYS A 80 -22.85 -8.79 1.21
N ALA A 81 -22.77 -7.75 2.04
CA ALA A 81 -23.85 -6.78 2.22
C ALA A 81 -24.13 -5.96 0.96
N SER A 82 -23.11 -5.72 0.13
CA SER A 82 -23.23 -5.04 -1.16
C SER A 82 -23.74 -5.94 -2.30
N GLN A 83 -24.01 -7.22 -2.05
CA GLN A 83 -24.33 -8.22 -3.07
C GLN A 83 -23.23 -8.34 -4.16
N ALA A 84 -21.98 -8.16 -3.75
CA ALA A 84 -20.79 -8.33 -4.57
C ALA A 84 -20.21 -9.75 -4.36
N THR A 85 -19.75 -10.37 -5.45
CA THR A 85 -19.09 -11.68 -5.44
C THR A 85 -17.59 -11.46 -5.61
N PRO A 86 -16.78 -11.64 -4.56
CA PRO A 86 -15.34 -11.51 -4.66
C PRO A 86 -14.77 -12.49 -5.70
N GLN A 87 -13.90 -12.02 -6.56
CA GLN A 87 -13.17 -12.78 -7.57
C GLN A 87 -11.67 -12.61 -7.35
N THR A 88 -10.94 -13.72 -7.35
CA THR A 88 -9.50 -13.74 -7.15
C THR A 88 -8.93 -15.05 -7.70
N VAL A 89 -7.65 -15.32 -7.44
CA VAL A 89 -6.97 -16.57 -7.78
C VAL A 89 -6.75 -17.43 -6.54
N ALA A 90 -6.59 -18.73 -6.76
CA ALA A 90 -6.14 -19.67 -5.74
C ALA A 90 -5.02 -20.55 -6.30
N THR A 91 -4.00 -20.79 -5.48
CA THR A 91 -2.96 -21.77 -5.72
C THR A 91 -3.36 -23.08 -5.04
N VAL A 92 -3.41 -24.15 -5.83
CA VAL A 92 -3.85 -25.47 -5.38
C VAL A 92 -2.74 -26.47 -5.63
N GLY A 93 -2.33 -27.20 -4.60
CA GLY A 93 -1.22 -28.13 -4.71
C GLY A 93 -1.17 -29.16 -3.61
N ILE A 94 -0.23 -30.10 -3.76
CA ILE A 94 0.12 -31.05 -2.71
C ILE A 94 1.43 -30.57 -2.09
N VAL A 95 1.39 -30.16 -0.83
CA VAL A 95 2.54 -29.66 -0.06
C VAL A 95 2.75 -30.61 1.11
N ASP A 96 3.98 -31.13 1.26
CA ASP A 96 4.32 -32.13 2.28
C ASP A 96 3.39 -33.36 2.31
N GLY A 97 2.82 -33.73 1.15
CA GLY A 97 1.87 -34.86 1.03
C GLY A 97 0.43 -34.54 1.45
N GLU A 98 0.14 -33.31 1.86
CA GLU A 98 -1.19 -32.82 2.15
C GLU A 98 -1.70 -31.91 1.04
N LEU A 99 -3.01 -31.94 0.83
CA LEU A 99 -3.64 -31.06 -0.13
C LEU A 99 -3.86 -29.66 0.47
N GLU A 100 -3.29 -28.66 -0.17
CA GLU A 100 -3.39 -27.26 0.23
C GLU A 100 -4.07 -26.43 -0.85
N VAL A 101 -4.96 -25.52 -0.41
CA VAL A 101 -5.59 -24.51 -1.24
C VAL A 101 -5.32 -23.17 -0.59
N ALA A 102 -4.56 -22.31 -1.27
CA ALA A 102 -4.20 -20.98 -0.84
C ALA A 102 -4.92 -19.95 -1.71
N VAL A 103 -5.85 -19.19 -1.15
CA VAL A 103 -6.69 -18.21 -1.87
C VAL A 103 -6.14 -16.81 -1.69
N SER A 104 -5.94 -16.06 -2.77
CA SER A 104 -5.42 -14.68 -2.71
C SER A 104 -6.50 -13.71 -2.24
N LEU A 105 -6.78 -13.69 -0.93
CA LEU A 105 -7.72 -12.74 -0.33
C LEU A 105 -7.08 -11.39 -0.04
N GLY A 106 -5.76 -11.27 -0.18
CA GLY A 106 -5.06 -10.05 0.15
C GLY A 106 -4.88 -9.87 1.65
N LEU A 107 -4.55 -8.64 2.02
CA LEU A 107 -4.21 -8.29 3.38
C LEU A 107 -5.31 -7.44 4.01
N TRP A 108 -5.89 -7.87 5.12
CA TRP A 108 -6.69 -6.97 5.95
C TRP A 108 -5.75 -6.01 6.72
N PRO A 109 -6.04 -4.69 6.79
CA PRO A 109 -7.25 -3.96 6.37
C PRO A 109 -7.17 -3.28 4.99
N TRP A 110 -6.38 -3.82 4.07
CA TRP A 110 -6.16 -3.32 2.71
C TRP A 110 -6.95 -4.07 1.63
N MET A 111 -7.87 -4.96 1.98
CA MET A 111 -8.52 -5.86 1.02
C MET A 111 -9.57 -5.15 0.14
N VAL A 112 -10.36 -4.24 0.73
CA VAL A 112 -11.45 -3.54 0.02
C VAL A 112 -11.24 -2.03 0.12
N PRO A 113 -11.14 -1.30 -1.01
CA PRO A 113 -11.00 0.15 -1.04
C PRO A 113 -12.16 0.86 -0.34
N VAL A 114 -11.85 1.92 0.40
CA VAL A 114 -12.87 2.67 1.16
C VAL A 114 -13.69 3.65 0.30
N ASN A 115 -13.18 4.03 -0.89
CA ASN A 115 -13.88 4.80 -1.92
C ASN A 115 -14.05 3.99 -3.22
N ASP A 116 -14.86 4.53 -4.14
CA ASP A 116 -15.07 3.93 -5.46
C ASP A 116 -13.94 4.32 -6.42
N GLN A 117 -13.68 3.44 -7.39
CA GLN A 117 -12.75 3.75 -8.48
C GLN A 117 -13.28 4.98 -9.25
N PRO A 118 -12.42 5.97 -9.59
CA PRO A 118 -12.83 7.12 -10.39
C PRO A 118 -13.50 6.69 -11.70
N ALA A 119 -14.58 7.37 -12.09
CA ALA A 119 -15.28 7.07 -13.33
C ALA A 119 -14.35 7.22 -14.54
N GLU A 120 -14.53 6.36 -15.55
CA GLU A 120 -13.78 6.40 -16.82
C GLU A 120 -12.24 6.30 -16.65
N SER A 121 -11.81 5.65 -15.55
CA SER A 121 -10.40 5.41 -15.29
C SER A 121 -9.96 3.99 -15.62
N ALA A 122 -8.72 3.87 -16.10
CA ALA A 122 -8.00 2.61 -16.17
C ALA A 122 -7.25 2.40 -14.84
N LEU A 123 -7.51 1.26 -14.19
CA LEU A 123 -6.89 0.92 -12.91
C LEU A 123 -5.54 0.24 -13.14
N LEU A 124 -4.47 0.78 -12.59
CA LEU A 124 -3.15 0.18 -12.67
C LEU A 124 -3.11 -1.19 -11.97
N ALA A 125 -2.36 -2.12 -12.55
CA ALA A 125 -1.95 -3.32 -11.85
C ALA A 125 -0.92 -3.00 -10.76
N GLY A 126 -1.03 -3.70 -9.64
CA GLY A 126 -0.06 -3.60 -8.55
C GLY A 126 1.19 -4.42 -8.83
N GLY A 127 2.35 -3.91 -8.42
CA GLY A 127 3.63 -4.54 -8.71
C GLY A 127 4.80 -3.89 -7.98
N HIS A 128 4.73 -2.58 -7.75
CA HIS A 128 5.74 -1.83 -7.01
C HIS A 128 5.10 -0.74 -6.15
N GLY A 129 5.57 -0.58 -4.92
CA GLY A 129 5.12 0.47 -4.01
C GLY A 129 5.88 1.77 -4.20
N ALA A 130 5.18 2.82 -4.59
CA ALA A 130 5.71 4.16 -4.67
C ALA A 130 5.24 5.00 -3.47
N VAL A 131 6.14 5.30 -2.54
CA VAL A 131 5.83 6.14 -1.37
C VAL A 131 5.50 7.56 -1.84
N ILE A 132 4.41 8.13 -1.31
CA ILE A 132 4.00 9.50 -1.61
C ILE A 132 4.76 10.48 -0.72
N ASP A 133 5.33 11.52 -1.32
CA ASP A 133 5.79 12.70 -0.59
C ASP A 133 4.59 13.57 -0.20
N SER A 134 3.99 13.25 0.94
CA SER A 134 2.82 13.96 1.46
C SER A 134 3.10 15.40 1.89
N ALA A 135 4.36 15.77 2.16
CA ALA A 135 4.73 17.13 2.54
C ALA A 135 4.57 18.13 1.37
N ALA A 136 4.57 17.62 0.13
CA ALA A 136 4.27 18.39 -1.08
C ALA A 136 2.77 18.31 -1.49
N GLY A 137 1.92 17.70 -0.66
CA GLY A 137 0.48 17.59 -0.86
C GLY A 137 -0.35 18.51 0.05
N ASP A 138 -1.65 18.26 0.09
CA ASP A 138 -2.64 19.03 0.87
C ASP A 138 -2.87 18.46 2.28
N LEU A 139 -2.32 17.29 2.60
CA LEU A 139 -2.51 16.62 3.90
C LEU A 139 -1.51 17.15 4.92
N THR A 140 -2.00 17.50 6.11
CA THR A 140 -1.12 17.86 7.23
C THR A 140 -0.54 16.60 7.89
N ASP A 141 0.62 16.73 8.55
CA ASP A 141 1.20 15.65 9.37
C ASP A 141 0.20 15.12 10.41
N GLU A 142 -0.61 16.01 11.00
CA GLU A 142 -1.65 15.63 11.96
C GLU A 142 -2.74 14.77 11.30
N GLN A 143 -3.24 15.17 10.12
CA GLN A 143 -4.22 14.40 9.36
C GLN A 143 -3.66 13.04 8.95
N LEU A 144 -2.40 13.00 8.53
CA LEU A 144 -1.71 11.79 8.12
C LEU A 144 -1.49 10.83 9.30
N SER A 145 -1.13 11.34 10.48
CA SER A 145 -0.95 10.54 11.70
C SER A 145 -2.23 9.89 12.21
N HIS A 146 -3.40 10.49 11.89
CA HIS A 146 -4.72 9.96 12.22
C HIS A 146 -5.34 9.14 11.08
N LEU A 147 -4.68 9.06 9.92
CA LEU A 147 -5.16 8.25 8.82
C LEU A 147 -5.03 6.77 9.19
N GLU A 148 -6.18 6.13 9.30
CA GLU A 148 -6.25 4.72 9.64
C GLU A 148 -5.60 3.84 8.55
N THR A 149 -5.21 2.61 8.87
CA THR A 149 -4.62 1.69 7.87
C THR A 149 -5.67 1.23 6.85
N GLN A 150 -5.72 1.79 5.63
CA GLN A 150 -6.73 1.48 4.59
C GLN A 150 -6.17 1.46 3.18
N GLN A 151 -6.89 0.76 2.31
CA GLN A 151 -6.80 0.93 0.86
C GLN A 151 -7.83 1.95 0.37
N PHE A 152 -7.47 2.75 -0.63
CA PHE A 152 -8.36 3.64 -1.37
C PHE A 152 -7.83 3.84 -2.80
N PHE A 153 -8.66 4.38 -3.69
CA PHE A 153 -8.26 4.75 -5.03
C PHE A 153 -7.82 6.20 -5.11
N VAL A 154 -6.75 6.42 -5.89
CA VAL A 154 -6.25 7.74 -6.28
C VAL A 154 -6.25 7.85 -7.80
N THR A 155 -6.35 9.07 -8.29
CA THR A 155 -6.07 9.44 -9.68
C THR A 155 -4.61 9.87 -9.79
N LEU A 156 -3.94 9.49 -10.88
CA LEU A 156 -2.56 9.90 -11.15
C LEU A 156 -2.51 10.91 -12.30
N LYS A 157 -1.80 12.01 -12.11
CA LYS A 157 -1.53 13.02 -13.17
C LYS A 157 -0.03 13.29 -13.28
N VAL A 158 0.43 13.62 -14.48
CA VAL A 158 1.82 14.03 -14.73
C VAL A 158 1.88 15.54 -14.81
N ILE A 159 2.75 16.16 -14.02
CA ILE A 159 3.05 17.60 -14.02
C ILE A 159 4.56 17.74 -14.05
N ASP A 160 5.12 18.32 -15.11
CA ASP A 160 6.57 18.53 -15.26
C ASP A 160 7.41 17.27 -14.96
N ASP A 161 6.99 16.13 -15.54
CA ASP A 161 7.56 14.78 -15.33
C ASP A 161 7.32 14.16 -13.94
N ALA A 162 6.84 14.92 -12.95
CA ALA A 162 6.42 14.39 -11.65
C ALA A 162 5.04 13.73 -11.75
N VAL A 163 4.91 12.52 -11.21
CA VAL A 163 3.64 11.82 -11.07
C VAL A 163 3.01 12.22 -9.75
N VAL A 164 1.86 12.87 -9.80
CA VAL A 164 1.12 13.39 -8.65
C VAL A 164 -0.15 12.60 -8.44
N ALA A 165 -0.34 12.10 -7.22
CA ALA A 165 -1.53 11.38 -6.80
C ALA A 165 -2.56 12.33 -6.16
N SER A 166 -3.84 12.17 -6.52
CA SER A 166 -4.94 12.90 -5.91
C SER A 166 -6.12 11.97 -5.59
N CYS A 167 -6.84 12.24 -4.50
CA CYS A 167 -8.08 11.56 -4.18
C CYS A 167 -9.21 12.59 -4.11
N GLY A 168 -10.11 12.55 -5.11
CA GLY A 168 -11.05 13.65 -5.33
C GLY A 168 -10.31 14.96 -5.59
N ASP A 169 -10.66 15.99 -4.82
CA ASP A 169 -10.06 17.33 -4.93
C ASP A 169 -8.81 17.51 -4.03
N THR A 170 -8.41 16.49 -3.28
CA THR A 170 -7.24 16.55 -2.38
C THR A 170 -6.02 16.00 -3.10
N VAL A 171 -4.98 16.81 -3.25
CA VAL A 171 -3.67 16.38 -3.73
C VAL A 171 -2.96 15.66 -2.58
N VAL A 172 -2.62 14.40 -2.78
CA VAL A 172 -1.91 13.60 -1.76
C VAL A 172 -0.42 13.90 -1.80
N GLY A 173 0.13 14.11 -3.01
CA GLY A 173 1.54 14.46 -3.23
C GLY A 173 2.14 13.73 -4.44
N PRO A 174 3.39 14.05 -4.81
CA PRO A 174 4.12 13.31 -5.83
C PRO A 174 4.53 11.92 -5.33
N CYS A 175 4.48 10.92 -6.20
CA CYS A 175 4.86 9.55 -5.93
C CYS A 175 6.00 9.03 -6.84
N GLY A 176 6.62 9.92 -7.63
CA GLY A 176 7.78 9.56 -8.44
C GLY A 176 7.94 10.44 -9.66
N VAL A 177 8.94 10.09 -10.48
CA VAL A 177 9.26 10.78 -11.74
C VAL A 177 8.98 9.82 -12.90
N LEU A 178 8.14 10.22 -13.84
CA LEU A 178 7.63 9.35 -14.90
C LEU A 178 8.76 8.76 -15.76
N SER A 179 9.77 9.57 -16.09
CA SER A 179 10.94 9.11 -16.86
C SER A 179 11.72 7.96 -16.19
N GLN A 180 11.60 7.81 -14.87
CA GLN A 180 12.26 6.76 -14.08
C GLN A 180 11.36 5.53 -13.85
N LEU A 181 10.09 5.59 -14.25
CA LEU A 181 9.09 4.56 -14.00
C LEU A 181 8.59 3.98 -15.33
N PRO A 182 9.31 3.01 -15.93
CA PRO A 182 9.02 2.53 -17.29
C PRO A 182 7.63 1.90 -17.43
N GLY A 183 7.20 1.08 -16.47
CA GLY A 183 5.86 0.47 -16.46
C GLY A 183 4.75 1.53 -16.37
N LEU A 184 4.91 2.53 -15.51
CA LEU A 184 3.96 3.63 -15.40
C LEU A 184 3.95 4.52 -16.65
N ARG A 185 5.10 4.77 -17.26
CA ARG A 185 5.21 5.50 -18.54
C ARG A 185 4.49 4.77 -19.67
N ALA A 186 4.61 3.44 -19.75
CA ALA A 186 3.86 2.63 -20.71
C ALA A 186 2.35 2.71 -20.44
N ALA A 187 1.92 2.61 -19.18
CA ALA A 187 0.52 2.74 -18.80
C ALA A 187 -0.05 4.12 -19.14
N TYR A 188 0.71 5.20 -18.97
CA TYR A 188 0.30 6.55 -19.39
C TYR A 188 0.12 6.67 -20.90
N ALA A 189 1.02 6.10 -21.69
CA ALA A 189 0.89 6.10 -23.14
C ALA A 189 -0.39 5.37 -23.58
N ALA A 190 -0.63 4.17 -23.04
CA ALA A 190 -1.83 3.38 -23.32
C ALA A 190 -3.12 4.10 -22.88
N ALA A 191 -3.12 4.74 -21.70
CA ALA A 191 -4.27 5.50 -21.22
C ALA A 191 -4.57 6.73 -22.08
N GLN A 192 -3.55 7.44 -22.56
CA GLN A 192 -3.70 8.57 -23.47
C GLN A 192 -4.29 8.14 -24.81
N GLU A 193 -3.82 7.03 -25.38
CA GLU A 193 -4.37 6.46 -26.61
C GLU A 193 -5.85 6.06 -26.46
N ALA A 194 -6.22 5.53 -25.30
CA ALA A 194 -7.59 5.16 -24.97
C ALA A 194 -8.48 6.34 -24.54
N GLY A 195 -7.91 7.53 -24.31
CA GLY A 195 -8.63 8.69 -23.79
C GLY A 195 -9.15 8.51 -22.36
N THR A 196 -8.44 7.72 -21.54
CA THR A 196 -8.84 7.39 -20.15
C THR A 196 -7.90 8.03 -19.13
N VAL A 197 -8.38 8.16 -17.90
CA VAL A 197 -7.57 8.66 -16.77
C VAL A 197 -6.93 7.47 -16.04
N LEU A 198 -5.71 7.63 -15.53
CA LEU A 198 -5.11 6.59 -14.68
C LEU A 198 -5.60 6.68 -13.25
N ALA A 199 -6.07 5.55 -12.73
CA ALA A 199 -6.33 5.34 -11.31
C ALA A 199 -5.38 4.27 -10.77
N ALA A 200 -5.08 4.35 -9.47
CA ALA A 200 -4.23 3.38 -8.79
C ALA A 200 -4.79 3.06 -7.40
N ARG A 201 -4.41 1.90 -6.87
CA ARG A 201 -4.63 1.56 -5.47
C ARG A 201 -3.58 2.28 -4.63
N ALA A 202 -4.03 3.04 -3.65
CA ALA A 202 -3.18 3.62 -2.63
C ALA A 202 -3.48 2.94 -1.29
N TYR A 203 -2.45 2.85 -0.45
CA TYR A 203 -2.53 2.24 0.86
C TYR A 203 -1.93 3.18 1.89
N SER A 204 -2.58 3.25 3.04
CA SER A 204 -2.16 4.04 4.19
C SER A 204 -1.90 3.15 5.38
N GLY A 205 -0.97 3.58 6.23
CA GLY A 205 -0.58 2.91 7.48
C GLY A 205 0.53 3.69 8.17
N GLY A 206 0.57 3.71 9.50
CA GLY A 206 1.71 4.28 10.24
C GLY A 206 2.06 5.73 9.89
N GLY A 207 1.07 6.55 9.49
CA GLY A 207 1.32 7.93 9.05
C GLY A 207 2.01 8.05 7.69
N MET A 208 1.88 7.07 6.80
CA MET A 208 2.42 7.12 5.44
C MET A 208 1.39 6.65 4.43
N ILE A 209 1.58 7.04 3.17
CA ILE A 209 0.78 6.60 2.03
C ILE A 209 1.72 6.14 0.92
N ALA A 210 1.39 5.00 0.29
CA ALA A 210 2.06 4.53 -0.91
C ALA A 210 1.04 4.16 -2.00
N VAL A 211 1.41 4.36 -3.25
CA VAL A 211 0.64 3.98 -4.44
C VAL A 211 1.21 2.71 -5.03
N ASP A 212 0.36 1.75 -5.38
CA ASP A 212 0.74 0.60 -6.19
C ASP A 212 0.83 1.00 -7.65
N ILE A 213 2.01 0.85 -8.23
CA ILE A 213 2.27 1.08 -9.65
C ILE A 213 2.74 -0.22 -10.32
N PRO A 214 2.66 -0.34 -11.66
CA PRO A 214 3.13 -1.52 -12.36
C PRO A 214 4.60 -1.81 -12.07
N ALA A 215 4.95 -3.10 -12.05
CA ALA A 215 6.34 -3.53 -11.96
C ALA A 215 7.16 -2.98 -13.13
N GLU A 216 8.49 -2.86 -12.94
CA GLU A 216 9.38 -2.30 -13.95
C GLU A 216 9.42 -3.13 -15.25
N ASP A 217 9.24 -4.43 -15.11
CA ASP A 217 9.23 -5.46 -16.16
C ASP A 217 7.82 -5.89 -16.60
N ALA A 218 6.78 -5.18 -16.14
CA ALA A 218 5.40 -5.47 -16.51
C ALA A 218 5.21 -5.43 -18.04
N THR A 219 4.59 -6.47 -18.58
CA THR A 219 4.20 -6.52 -19.99
C THR A 219 2.98 -5.64 -20.27
N ASP A 220 2.72 -5.30 -21.54
CA ASP A 220 1.56 -4.48 -21.93
C ASP A 220 0.22 -5.05 -21.42
N THR A 221 0.11 -6.38 -21.29
CA THR A 221 -1.08 -7.07 -20.77
C THR A 221 -1.22 -7.00 -19.25
N GLU A 222 -0.15 -6.68 -18.53
CA GLU A 222 -0.08 -6.65 -17.07
C GLU A 222 -0.08 -5.22 -16.53
N LEU A 223 -0.20 -4.20 -17.37
CA LEU A 223 -0.22 -2.79 -16.93
C LEU A 223 -1.49 -2.43 -16.16
N PHE A 224 -2.60 -3.11 -16.44
CA PHE A 224 -3.92 -2.76 -15.93
C PHE A 224 -4.61 -3.91 -15.20
N SER A 225 -5.24 -3.57 -14.08
CA SER A 225 -6.20 -4.44 -13.39
C SER A 225 -7.59 -4.32 -14.00
N PRO A 226 -8.45 -5.35 -13.83
CA PRO A 226 -9.88 -5.22 -14.07
C PRO A 226 -10.47 -4.06 -13.25
N ALA A 227 -11.42 -3.33 -13.85
CA ALA A 227 -12.13 -2.26 -13.17
C ALA A 227 -12.91 -2.79 -11.96
N VAL A 228 -12.88 -2.03 -10.86
CA VAL A 228 -13.54 -2.37 -9.61
C VAL A 228 -14.90 -1.67 -9.55
N PRO A 229 -16.01 -2.41 -9.54
CA PRO A 229 -17.34 -1.80 -9.51
C PRO A 229 -17.64 -1.16 -8.14
N PRO A 230 -18.44 -0.09 -8.10
CA PRO A 230 -18.79 0.59 -6.86
C PRO A 230 -19.61 -0.32 -5.94
N LEU A 231 -19.38 -0.18 -4.63
CA LEU A 231 -20.09 -0.96 -3.62
C LEU A 231 -21.33 -0.23 -3.13
N ARG A 232 -22.44 -0.97 -2.99
CA ARG A 232 -23.71 -0.40 -2.51
C ARG A 232 -23.67 0.01 -1.05
N VAL A 233 -22.90 -0.73 -0.24
CA VAL A 233 -22.68 -0.39 1.16
C VAL A 233 -21.41 0.44 1.26
N PRO A 234 -21.48 1.72 1.68
CA PRO A 234 -20.30 2.54 1.82
C PRO A 234 -19.38 2.00 2.92
N SER A 235 -18.11 2.38 2.87
CA SER A 235 -17.22 2.11 3.99
C SER A 235 -17.66 2.92 5.22
N GLY A 236 -17.44 2.37 6.41
CA GLY A 236 -17.53 3.15 7.65
C GLY A 236 -16.36 4.13 7.83
N ARG A 237 -15.35 4.04 6.95
CA ARG A 237 -14.10 4.80 6.98
C ARG A 237 -14.08 5.80 5.82
N THR A 238 -13.42 6.93 6.02
CA THR A 238 -13.27 7.97 4.99
C THR A 238 -11.91 7.86 4.32
N ALA A 239 -11.85 7.93 2.98
CA ALA A 239 -10.61 7.80 2.21
C ALA A 239 -9.52 8.81 2.61
N LEU A 240 -9.88 10.09 2.67
CA LEU A 240 -9.05 11.16 3.21
C LEU A 240 -9.94 12.10 4.04
N PRO A 241 -9.41 12.69 5.12
CA PRO A 241 -10.15 13.71 5.86
C PRO A 241 -10.48 14.86 4.93
N SER A 242 -11.73 15.30 4.92
CA SER A 242 -12.12 16.48 4.15
C SER A 242 -11.32 17.69 4.66
N THR A 243 -10.70 18.44 3.75
CA THR A 243 -10.06 19.73 4.04
C THR A 243 -11.04 20.77 4.61
N THR A 244 -12.34 20.45 4.65
CA THR A 244 -13.38 21.23 5.33
C THR A 244 -13.43 20.96 6.83
N THR A 245 -12.30 21.10 7.52
CA THR A 245 -12.31 21.38 8.97
C THR A 245 -11.68 22.75 9.19
N SER A 246 -12.55 23.75 9.24
CA SER A 246 -12.35 25.10 9.79
C SER A 246 -11.18 25.96 9.27
N ARG A 247 -11.35 26.57 8.10
CA ARG A 247 -11.31 28.05 8.12
C ARG A 247 -12.72 28.49 8.47
N PRO A 248 -12.96 29.26 9.55
CA PRO A 248 -14.27 29.83 9.78
C PRO A 248 -14.65 30.65 8.54
N THR A 249 -15.64 30.19 7.77
CA THR A 249 -16.32 31.01 6.76
C THR A 249 -17.30 31.92 7.49
N THR A 250 -16.73 32.74 8.33
CA THR A 250 -17.24 34.01 8.82
C THR A 250 -15.93 34.77 8.98
N PRO A 251 -15.70 35.93 8.36
CA PRO A 251 -14.66 36.79 8.85
C PRO A 251 -15.04 37.06 10.30
N ALA A 252 -14.42 36.35 11.25
CA ALA A 252 -14.32 36.83 12.60
C ALA A 252 -13.79 38.24 12.40
N GLN A 253 -14.62 39.23 12.73
CA GLN A 253 -14.12 40.60 12.80
C GLN A 253 -12.80 40.53 13.54
N PRO A 254 -11.76 41.22 13.07
CA PRO A 254 -10.50 41.20 13.79
C PRO A 254 -10.85 41.51 15.24
N GLU A 255 -10.54 40.58 16.15
CA GLU A 255 -10.64 40.84 17.57
C GLU A 255 -9.68 42.00 17.81
N GLY A 256 -10.26 43.20 17.80
CA GLY A 256 -9.60 44.41 18.19
C GLY A 256 -9.23 44.19 19.64
N TRP A 257 -7.95 43.94 19.88
CA TRP A 257 -7.38 44.20 21.18
C TRP A 257 -7.42 45.72 21.36
N GLU A 258 -8.58 46.24 21.78
CA GLU A 258 -8.69 47.59 22.29
C GLU A 258 -8.05 47.58 23.68
N PHE A 259 -6.77 47.90 23.73
CA PHE A 259 -6.18 48.47 24.94
C PHE A 259 -6.73 49.89 25.09
N ALA A 260 -7.88 50.02 25.77
CA ALA A 260 -8.28 51.30 26.32
C ALA A 260 -7.39 51.59 27.53
N LEU A 261 -6.28 52.29 27.31
CA LEU A 261 -5.63 53.03 28.40
C LEU A 261 -6.61 54.15 28.80
N GLU A 262 -7.18 54.06 30.00
CA GLU A 262 -7.90 55.19 30.58
C GLU A 262 -6.95 56.38 30.62
N SER A 263 -7.38 57.50 30.07
CA SER A 263 -6.56 58.71 29.84
C SER A 263 -6.03 59.37 31.12
N ALA A 264 -6.39 58.83 32.29
CA ALA A 264 -5.94 59.29 33.60
C ALA A 264 -4.56 58.74 34.00
N ASP A 265 -4.10 57.62 33.41
CA ASP A 265 -2.82 57.00 33.79
C ASP A 265 -1.59 57.55 33.05
N ILE A 266 -1.77 58.52 32.14
CA ILE A 266 -0.69 59.15 31.36
C ILE A 266 -0.27 60.51 31.95
N ALA A 267 -0.80 60.91 33.12
CA ALA A 267 -0.37 62.11 33.83
C ALA A 267 0.75 61.78 34.85
N GLY A 268 1.89 61.31 34.35
CA GLY A 268 3.11 61.13 35.14
C GLY A 268 4.34 61.45 34.29
N ASP A 269 5.12 62.43 34.72
CA ASP A 269 6.25 63.06 34.02
C ASP A 269 7.12 62.10 33.20
N LEU A 270 7.10 62.27 31.87
CA LEU A 270 8.04 61.60 30.97
C LEU A 270 9.40 62.34 30.95
N PRO A 271 10.54 61.66 31.13
CA PRO A 271 11.85 62.29 31.06
C PRO A 271 12.16 62.77 29.64
N ALA A 272 12.48 64.05 29.50
CA ALA A 272 12.84 64.68 28.23
C ALA A 272 14.23 64.23 27.77
N GLY A 273 14.30 63.47 26.67
CA GLY A 273 15.55 63.14 26.01
C GLY A 273 15.35 62.88 24.51
N PHE A 274 15.94 63.73 23.66
CA PHE A 274 15.91 63.58 22.21
C PHE A 274 16.86 62.46 21.74
N ARG A 275 16.37 61.55 20.91
CA ARG A 275 17.21 60.75 19.99
C ARG A 275 16.59 60.75 18.60
N CYS A 276 17.33 61.27 17.62
CA CYS A 276 17.00 61.17 16.19
C CYS A 276 17.38 59.77 15.67
N PRO A 277 16.47 59.04 15.00
CA PRO A 277 16.82 57.84 14.25
C PRO A 277 17.46 58.21 12.90
N VAL A 278 18.60 57.59 12.57
CA VAL A 278 19.24 57.67 11.25
C VAL A 278 18.96 56.36 10.51
N SER A 279 18.34 56.43 9.33
CA SER A 279 18.08 55.29 8.45
C SER A 279 19.33 54.91 7.64
N PRO A 280 19.66 53.62 7.46
CA PRO A 280 20.80 53.21 6.64
C PRO A 280 20.35 52.97 5.19
N SER A 281 20.55 53.95 4.31
CA SER A 281 20.58 53.76 2.85
C SER A 281 21.24 54.97 2.17
N ALA A 282 22.57 55.01 2.23
CA ALA A 282 23.45 55.68 1.27
C ALA A 282 24.90 55.63 1.79
N ASN A 283 25.75 54.81 1.19
CA ASN A 283 26.87 55.40 0.45
C ASN A 283 27.59 54.34 -0.40
N LYS A 284 27.66 54.68 -1.69
CA LYS A 284 28.62 54.20 -2.66
C LYS A 284 29.94 54.94 -2.45
N ASP A 285 31.01 54.20 -2.74
CA ASP A 285 32.31 54.64 -3.26
C ASP A 285 33.22 55.52 -2.38
N LEU A 286 34.40 54.96 -2.03
CA LEU A 286 35.68 55.28 -2.67
C LEU A 286 36.85 54.58 -1.96
N GLY A 287 37.71 53.90 -2.73
CA GLY A 287 39.05 53.50 -2.29
C GLY A 287 39.65 52.30 -3.00
N SER A 288 40.27 52.51 -4.17
CA SER A 288 41.00 51.53 -4.99
C SER A 288 42.41 51.20 -4.49
N ALA A 289 43.00 50.16 -5.13
CA ALA A 289 44.39 49.67 -5.16
C ALA A 289 44.67 48.47 -4.23
N GLU A 290 45.29 47.34 -4.61
CA GLU A 290 46.13 46.99 -5.76
C GLU A 290 46.36 45.43 -5.76
N ALA A 291 46.63 44.87 -6.94
CA ALA A 291 47.43 43.68 -7.26
C ALA A 291 47.08 42.24 -6.74
N SER A 292 46.92 41.34 -7.73
CA SER A 292 47.06 39.85 -7.68
C SER A 292 48.55 39.45 -7.88
N PRO A 293 48.99 38.17 -7.94
CA PRO A 293 48.56 36.88 -7.33
C PRO A 293 49.75 36.07 -6.72
N ALA A 294 49.50 34.94 -6.02
CA ALA A 294 50.44 33.78 -5.96
C ALA A 294 49.80 32.48 -5.41
N MET A 295 49.82 31.43 -6.22
CA MET A 295 50.08 30.01 -5.86
C MET A 295 51.37 29.61 -6.65
N PRO A 296 52.07 28.44 -6.49
CA PRO A 296 51.65 27.14 -5.92
C PRO A 296 52.77 26.33 -5.17
N SER A 297 52.46 25.12 -4.68
CA SER A 297 53.35 23.91 -4.63
C SER A 297 52.61 22.77 -3.92
N ALA A 298 52.26 21.63 -4.56
CA ALA A 298 53.06 20.50 -5.07
C ALA A 298 53.34 19.39 -4.02
N ALA A 299 52.86 18.17 -4.34
CA ALA A 299 53.00 16.87 -3.65
C ALA A 299 54.43 16.27 -3.77
N PRO A 300 54.75 15.05 -3.24
CA PRO A 300 54.43 13.76 -3.90
C PRO A 300 54.23 12.52 -2.96
N GLU A 301 53.48 11.46 -3.38
CA GLU A 301 53.89 10.06 -3.73
C GLU A 301 54.42 9.18 -2.54
N ASN A 302 54.28 7.84 -2.40
CA ASN A 302 53.83 6.70 -3.22
C ASN A 302 53.63 5.43 -2.33
N ASP A 303 53.15 4.35 -2.96
CA ASP A 303 53.50 2.92 -2.76
C ASP A 303 52.63 1.94 -1.90
N ALA A 304 51.93 1.09 -2.68
CA ALA A 304 52.13 -0.36 -2.81
C ALA A 304 51.52 -1.36 -1.81
N ALA A 305 50.74 -2.29 -2.37
CA ALA A 305 50.22 -3.53 -1.80
C ALA A 305 51.31 -4.62 -1.61
N PRO A 306 50.96 -5.77 -0.98
CA PRO A 306 50.69 -6.96 -1.83
C PRO A 306 49.51 -7.87 -1.41
N THR A 307 49.00 -8.56 -2.44
CA THR A 307 48.14 -9.75 -2.64
C THR A 307 48.46 -10.97 -1.72
N THR A 308 47.64 -12.00 -1.41
CA THR A 308 46.52 -12.82 -2.01
C THR A 308 46.12 -13.93 -0.96
N PRO A 309 45.18 -14.93 -1.15
CA PRO A 309 44.21 -15.22 -2.22
C PRO A 309 42.75 -15.64 -1.80
N ARG A 310 41.91 -15.72 -2.86
CA ARG A 310 40.53 -16.23 -3.07
C ARG A 310 39.98 -17.37 -2.19
N ALA A 311 38.67 -17.29 -1.95
CA ALA A 311 37.74 -18.40 -2.16
C ALA A 311 36.45 -17.90 -2.86
N HIS A 312 36.01 -18.67 -3.85
CA HIS A 312 34.77 -18.52 -4.62
C HIS A 312 33.52 -18.68 -3.74
N GLU A 313 32.44 -17.93 -4.01
CA GLU A 313 31.08 -18.48 -4.12
C GLU A 313 30.05 -17.41 -4.53
N GLY A 314 29.35 -17.70 -5.64
CA GLY A 314 27.96 -17.32 -5.93
C GLY A 314 27.57 -15.85 -6.05
N ASP A 315 27.45 -15.36 -7.29
CA ASP A 315 26.50 -14.29 -7.64
C ASP A 315 25.09 -14.71 -7.20
N GLN A 316 24.66 -14.24 -6.03
CA GLN A 316 23.24 -14.03 -5.76
C GLN A 316 22.95 -12.57 -6.12
N ALA A 317 22.26 -12.37 -7.24
CA ALA A 317 21.61 -11.11 -7.53
C ALA A 317 20.60 -10.84 -6.41
N ALA A 318 21.00 -10.00 -5.46
CA ALA A 318 20.13 -9.51 -4.41
C ALA A 318 19.00 -8.72 -5.07
N ALA A 319 17.76 -9.12 -4.76
CA ALA A 319 16.58 -8.32 -5.09
C ALA A 319 16.76 -6.88 -4.54
N PRO A 320 16.24 -5.86 -5.23
CA PRO A 320 16.38 -4.49 -4.76
C PRO A 320 15.72 -4.37 -3.37
N PRO A 321 16.38 -3.71 -2.39
CA PRO A 321 15.78 -3.53 -1.08
C PRO A 321 14.53 -2.68 -1.24
N ALA A 322 13.39 -3.17 -0.74
CA ALA A 322 12.24 -2.31 -0.50
C ALA A 322 12.73 -1.05 0.23
N SER A 323 12.34 0.13 -0.26
CA SER A 323 12.71 1.38 0.41
C SER A 323 12.29 1.28 1.89
N SER A 324 13.14 1.71 2.82
CA SER A 324 12.91 1.54 4.27
C SER A 324 11.53 2.04 4.70
N GLY A 325 11.02 3.09 4.05
CA GLY A 325 9.67 3.62 4.28
C GLY A 325 8.53 2.66 3.92
N LEU A 326 8.67 1.82 2.88
CA LEU A 326 7.66 0.79 2.58
C LEU A 326 7.66 -0.30 3.64
N ALA A 327 8.83 -0.72 4.11
CA ALA A 327 8.93 -1.71 5.18
C ALA A 327 8.28 -1.21 6.49
N ASP A 328 8.43 0.08 6.80
CA ASP A 328 7.84 0.72 7.97
C ASP A 328 6.31 0.87 7.83
N LEU A 329 5.82 1.33 6.67
CA LEU A 329 4.39 1.40 6.32
C LEU A 329 3.73 0.05 6.60
N VAL A 330 4.41 -0.97 6.13
CA VAL A 330 3.95 -2.32 6.16
C VAL A 330 3.99 -2.93 7.57
N SER A 331 5.08 -2.68 8.30
CA SER A 331 5.27 -3.18 9.67
C SER A 331 4.28 -2.55 10.66
N SER A 332 3.79 -1.35 10.37
CA SER A 332 2.79 -0.65 11.18
C SER A 332 1.40 -1.28 11.20
N MET A 333 1.14 -2.30 10.35
CA MET A 333 -0.17 -2.92 10.23
C MET A 333 -0.53 -3.84 11.42
N PRO A 334 -1.76 -3.77 11.95
CA PRO A 334 -2.24 -4.73 12.95
C PRO A 334 -2.26 -6.15 12.37
N GLY A 335 -1.67 -7.13 13.07
CA GLY A 335 -1.66 -8.54 12.65
C GLY A 335 -0.50 -8.93 11.71
N SER A 336 0.37 -7.99 11.32
CA SER A 336 1.54 -8.23 10.46
C SER A 336 2.55 -9.22 11.04
N GLN A 337 2.55 -9.44 12.36
CA GLN A 337 3.45 -10.36 13.06
C GLN A 337 3.30 -11.83 12.63
N ASN A 338 2.20 -12.17 11.95
CA ASN A 338 1.92 -13.53 11.48
C ASN A 338 2.03 -13.69 9.95
N LEU A 339 2.37 -12.63 9.22
CA LEU A 339 2.42 -12.63 7.76
C LEU A 339 3.87 -12.73 7.30
N SER A 340 4.18 -13.78 6.56
CA SER A 340 5.50 -13.94 5.97
C SER A 340 5.66 -13.00 4.77
N TRP A 341 6.50 -11.97 4.93
CA TRP A 341 7.04 -11.20 3.81
C TRP A 341 7.89 -12.12 2.95
N ARG A 342 7.36 -12.59 1.83
CA ARG A 342 8.15 -13.22 0.78
C ARG A 342 7.66 -12.70 -0.55
N ALA A 343 8.59 -12.29 -1.41
CA ALA A 343 8.40 -12.51 -2.83
C ALA A 343 8.07 -14.00 -2.97
N LEU A 344 6.83 -14.33 -3.34
CA LEU A 344 6.55 -15.70 -3.74
C LEU A 344 7.52 -15.97 -4.88
N PRO A 345 8.37 -17.02 -4.78
CA PRO A 345 9.23 -17.35 -5.89
C PRO A 345 8.31 -17.55 -7.09
N VAL A 346 8.47 -16.70 -8.11
CA VAL A 346 8.08 -17.08 -9.47
C VAL A 346 8.64 -18.48 -9.65
N ALA A 347 7.75 -19.42 -9.94
CA ALA A 347 7.95 -20.85 -9.74
C ALA A 347 9.33 -21.36 -10.18
N GLU A 348 10.30 -21.41 -9.27
CA GLU A 348 11.52 -22.21 -9.43
C GLU A 348 11.58 -23.35 -8.40
N GLU A 349 10.93 -23.21 -7.22
CA GLU A 349 10.70 -24.34 -6.31
C GLU A 349 9.31 -24.25 -5.62
N PRO A 350 8.41 -25.24 -5.83
CA PRO A 350 7.04 -25.21 -5.31
C PRO A 350 6.94 -25.61 -3.83
N GLY A 351 6.14 -24.89 -3.03
CA GLY A 351 5.53 -25.43 -1.80
C GLY A 351 6.08 -25.00 -0.43
N ARG A 352 6.47 -23.73 -0.21
CA ARG A 352 6.81 -23.26 1.16
C ARG A 352 6.00 -22.05 1.62
N PHE A 353 4.72 -22.26 1.93
CA PHE A 353 3.94 -21.32 2.75
C PHE A 353 4.18 -21.56 4.26
N SER A 354 5.44 -21.72 4.68
CA SER A 354 5.79 -22.49 5.88
C SER A 354 5.21 -21.98 7.20
N SER A 355 4.98 -20.67 7.38
CA SER A 355 4.38 -20.14 8.62
C SER A 355 2.86 -20.28 8.64
N GLU A 356 2.20 -19.99 7.51
CA GLU A 356 0.75 -20.03 7.40
C GLU A 356 0.23 -21.47 7.27
N SER A 357 0.92 -22.32 6.49
CA SER A 357 0.65 -23.77 6.45
C SER A 357 0.89 -24.40 7.81
N ALA A 358 1.91 -23.97 8.57
CA ALA A 358 2.13 -24.47 9.93
C ALA A 358 1.01 -24.02 10.89
N ARG A 359 0.54 -22.78 10.78
CA ARG A 359 -0.58 -22.25 11.58
C ARG A 359 -1.87 -23.02 11.29
N VAL A 360 -2.19 -23.23 10.02
CA VAL A 360 -3.37 -24.01 9.60
C VAL A 360 -3.26 -25.47 10.01
N ARG A 361 -2.10 -26.12 9.82
CA ARG A 361 -1.87 -27.49 10.31
C ARG A 361 -2.04 -27.59 11.82
N ALA A 362 -1.49 -26.63 12.58
CA ALA A 362 -1.67 -26.59 14.04
C ALA A 362 -3.15 -26.46 14.44
N ARG A 363 -3.92 -25.62 13.74
CA ARG A 363 -5.37 -25.46 13.96
C ARG A 363 -6.14 -26.74 13.62
N ARG A 364 -5.84 -27.39 12.49
CA ARG A 364 -6.42 -28.69 12.10
C ARG A 364 -6.16 -29.75 13.19
N VAL A 365 -4.92 -29.89 13.63
CA VAL A 365 -4.53 -30.83 14.69
C VAL A 365 -5.25 -30.54 16.01
N ALA A 366 -5.36 -29.28 16.42
CA ALA A 366 -6.07 -28.89 17.63
C ALA A 366 -7.58 -29.20 17.55
N ARG A 367 -8.21 -29.01 16.39
CA ARG A 367 -9.61 -29.38 16.15
C ARG A 367 -9.83 -30.89 16.14
N GLU A 368 -8.91 -31.66 15.56
CA GLU A 368 -8.97 -33.13 15.61
C GLU A 368 -8.81 -33.67 17.03
N GLN A 369 -7.93 -33.06 17.83
CA GLN A 369 -7.72 -33.43 19.23
C GLN A 369 -8.87 -33.02 20.17
N SER A 370 -9.58 -31.93 19.84
CA SER A 370 -10.72 -31.44 20.63
C SER A 370 -12.05 -32.12 20.28
N ARG A 371 -12.14 -32.85 19.15
CA ARG A 371 -13.27 -33.76 18.90
C ARG A 371 -13.18 -34.93 19.89
N PRO A 372 -14.17 -35.13 20.79
CA PRO A 372 -14.15 -36.28 21.68
C PRO A 372 -14.16 -37.53 20.80
N ARG A 373 -13.12 -38.38 20.94
CA ARG A 373 -13.12 -39.72 20.35
C ARG A 373 -14.37 -40.43 20.87
N GLY A 374 -15.41 -40.46 20.05
CA GLY A 374 -16.65 -41.18 20.32
C GLY A 374 -16.30 -42.63 20.61
N GLY A 375 -16.29 -42.99 21.88
CA GLY A 375 -16.02 -44.34 22.34
C GLY A 375 -17.15 -45.26 21.87
N ASN A 376 -16.93 -45.97 20.77
CA ASN A 376 -17.69 -47.18 20.47
C ASN A 376 -17.17 -48.31 21.37
N HIS A 377 -17.63 -48.33 22.62
CA HIS A 377 -17.80 -49.57 23.36
C HIS A 377 -19.24 -50.04 23.17
N ARG A 378 -19.44 -50.98 22.24
CA ARG A 378 -20.52 -51.96 22.37
C ARG A 378 -19.89 -53.34 22.54
N LYS A 379 -20.11 -53.89 23.73
CA LYS A 379 -20.03 -55.34 24.00
C LYS A 379 -21.29 -56.00 23.45
#